data_AF-A0AAD6JD35-F1
#
_entry.id   AF-A0AAD6JD35-F1
#
_cell.length_a   1.000
_cell.length_b   1.000
_cell.length_c   1.000
_cell.angle_alpha   90.00
_cell.angle_beta   90.00
_cell.angle_gamma   90.00
#
_symmetry.space_group_name_H-M   'P 1'
#
loop_
_entity.id
_entity.type
_entity.pdbx_description
1 polymer ?
#
loop_
_entity_poly.entity_id
_entity_poly.type
_entity_poly.pdbx_seq_one_letter_code
_entity_poly.pdbx_strand_id
1 'polypeptide(L)'
;MKYSEISHFSHPQHKLKFEHSEFPFKCDGCKEVGIGSSYKCTVCDFDLHLHCAIPAPTIFHSFYTKCSFQFFSRPPGEKPRFCNACERDVTGFVYHCRDCGFDLHPCCAKLPVVLDDGEIRLYLYRKVSSSCHKCGRRGRSWTYRSPCKKYNLHVACVKDMLVENWQGFMGGKSARKFDTRIPSLKNTVLAQNKRKSKAKKGWEMAGLALQFVVSAVLGDPTTLIAGVIGSMISKA
;
A
#
# COMPACT_ATOMS: atom_id res chain seq x y z
N MET A 1 -13.15 -1.31 -18.20
CA MET A 1 -13.56 -2.73 -18.10
C MET A 1 -12.44 -3.49 -17.40
N LYS A 2 -12.73 -4.26 -16.35
CA LYS A 2 -11.75 -5.17 -15.73
C LYS A 2 -11.87 -6.52 -16.46
N TYR A 3 -10.80 -7.01 -17.08
CA TYR A 3 -10.82 -8.32 -17.75
C TYR A 3 -10.74 -9.42 -16.69
N SER A 4 -11.58 -10.45 -16.81
CA SER A 4 -11.59 -11.60 -15.89
C SER A 4 -10.29 -12.40 -15.96
N GLU A 5 -9.67 -12.48 -17.14
CA GLU A 5 -8.39 -13.17 -17.35
C GLU A 5 -7.52 -12.39 -18.35
N ILE A 6 -6.19 -12.45 -18.15
CA ILE A 6 -5.20 -11.84 -19.04
C ILE A 6 -4.03 -12.79 -19.30
N SER A 7 -3.35 -12.62 -20.44
CA SER A 7 -2.01 -13.17 -20.65
C SER A 7 -0.98 -12.08 -20.31
N HIS A 8 0.09 -12.43 -19.59
CA HIS A 8 1.07 -11.45 -19.11
C HIS A 8 2.48 -11.77 -19.61
N PHE A 9 3.20 -10.76 -20.10
CA PHE A 9 4.54 -10.94 -20.69
C PHE A 9 5.59 -11.53 -19.74
N SER A 10 5.44 -11.32 -18.43
CA SER A 10 6.38 -11.82 -17.42
C SER A 10 6.03 -13.22 -16.91
N HIS A 11 4.85 -13.72 -17.25
CA HIS A 11 4.39 -15.06 -16.94
C HIS A 11 3.59 -15.63 -18.13
N PRO A 12 4.26 -15.88 -19.28
CA PRO A 12 3.56 -16.23 -20.51
C PRO A 12 2.99 -17.66 -20.52
N GLN A 13 3.39 -18.51 -19.59
CA GLN A 13 2.99 -19.93 -19.55
C GLN A 13 1.52 -20.12 -19.15
N HIS A 14 0.99 -19.22 -18.31
CA HIS A 14 -0.37 -19.31 -17.79
C HIS A 14 -1.09 -17.97 -17.85
N LYS A 15 -2.42 -18.02 -17.97
CA LYS A 15 -3.26 -16.83 -17.80
C LYS A 15 -3.36 -16.45 -16.33
N LEU A 16 -3.46 -15.15 -16.08
CA LEU A 16 -3.73 -14.60 -14.76
C LEU A 16 -5.20 -14.24 -14.66
N LYS A 17 -5.86 -14.64 -13.58
CA LYS A 17 -7.25 -14.33 -13.29
C LYS A 17 -7.34 -13.12 -12.37
N PHE A 18 -8.32 -12.26 -12.60
CA PHE A 18 -8.64 -11.19 -11.67
C PHE A 18 -9.23 -11.78 -10.39
N GLU A 19 -8.70 -11.37 -9.24
CA GLU A 19 -9.18 -11.78 -7.92
C GLU A 19 -9.12 -10.61 -6.94
N HIS A 20 -10.05 -10.60 -5.98
CA HIS A 20 -10.01 -9.67 -4.84
C HIS A 20 -9.78 -10.47 -3.56
N SER A 21 -8.77 -10.09 -2.78
CA SER A 21 -8.45 -10.75 -1.52
C SER A 21 -8.17 -9.72 -0.43
N GLU A 22 -8.66 -9.99 0.78
CA GLU A 22 -8.31 -9.20 1.97
C GLU A 22 -6.96 -9.60 2.57
N PHE A 23 -6.31 -10.63 2.01
CA PHE A 23 -4.98 -11.05 2.42
C PHE A 23 -3.90 -10.29 1.65
N PRO A 24 -2.84 -9.83 2.34
CA PRO A 24 -1.72 -9.20 1.67
C PRO A 24 -1.00 -10.24 0.80
N PHE A 25 -0.49 -9.79 -0.33
CA PHE A 25 0.32 -10.58 -1.23
C PHE A 25 1.58 -9.80 -1.62
N LYS A 26 2.60 -10.50 -2.10
CA LYS A 26 3.79 -9.88 -2.67
C LYS A 26 3.64 -9.88 -4.19
N CYS A 27 3.70 -8.70 -4.82
CA CYS A 27 3.60 -8.61 -6.26
C CYS A 27 4.90 -9.09 -6.93
N ASP A 28 4.81 -10.04 -7.84
CA ASP A 28 5.96 -10.57 -8.58
C ASP A 28 6.52 -9.61 -9.63
N GLY A 29 5.72 -8.62 -10.03
CA GLY A 29 6.16 -7.57 -10.94
C GLY A 29 7.08 -6.58 -10.24
N CYS A 30 6.52 -5.76 -9.36
CA CYS A 30 7.25 -4.65 -8.72
C CYS A 30 7.91 -5.00 -7.37
N LYS A 31 7.68 -6.21 -6.86
CA LYS A 31 8.20 -6.74 -5.59
C LYS A 31 7.70 -6.05 -4.32
N GLU A 32 6.74 -5.13 -4.46
CA GLU A 32 6.05 -4.49 -3.33
C GLU A 32 4.83 -5.31 -2.86
N VAL A 33 4.46 -5.13 -1.59
CA VAL A 33 3.25 -5.71 -1.01
C VAL A 33 2.01 -5.06 -1.62
N GLY A 34 0.95 -5.84 -1.83
CA GLY A 34 -0.39 -5.39 -2.21
C GLY A 34 -1.46 -6.03 -1.35
N ILE A 35 -2.68 -5.50 -1.45
CA ILE A 35 -3.90 -6.05 -0.86
C ILE A 35 -5.09 -5.73 -1.78
N GLY A 36 -6.18 -6.49 -1.69
CA GLY A 36 -7.39 -6.26 -2.47
C GLY A 36 -7.31 -6.86 -3.86
N SER A 37 -7.66 -6.06 -4.87
CA SER A 37 -7.72 -6.49 -6.27
C SER A 37 -6.33 -6.76 -6.86
N SER A 38 -6.17 -7.93 -7.48
CA SER A 38 -4.92 -8.43 -8.05
C SER A 38 -5.20 -9.33 -9.27
N TYR A 39 -4.16 -9.66 -10.02
CA TYR A 39 -4.18 -10.71 -11.04
C TYR A 39 -3.31 -11.86 -10.57
N LYS A 40 -3.89 -13.06 -10.46
CA LYS A 40 -3.25 -14.24 -9.87
C LYS A 40 -3.21 -15.41 -10.84
N CYS A 41 -2.13 -16.16 -10.85
CA CYS A 41 -2.10 -17.46 -11.50
C CYS A 41 -2.73 -18.51 -10.58
N THR A 42 -3.59 -19.38 -11.11
CA THR A 42 -4.19 -20.47 -10.31
C THR A 42 -3.31 -21.73 -10.27
N VAL A 43 -2.21 -21.74 -11.03
CA VAL A 43 -1.30 -22.89 -11.17
C VAL A 43 0.04 -22.62 -10.48
N CYS A 44 0.51 -21.38 -10.52
CA CYS A 44 1.77 -20.93 -9.91
C CYS A 44 1.47 -19.94 -8.79
N ASP A 45 2.37 -19.84 -7.81
CA ASP A 45 2.38 -18.75 -6.82
C ASP A 45 2.91 -17.48 -7.51
N PHE A 46 2.06 -16.84 -8.32
CA PHE A 46 2.39 -15.67 -9.12
C PHE A 46 1.27 -14.64 -9.05
N ASP A 47 1.57 -13.51 -8.42
CA ASP A 47 0.59 -12.47 -8.13
C ASP A 47 1.06 -11.11 -8.66
N LEU A 48 0.17 -10.34 -9.30
CA LEU A 48 0.45 -8.98 -9.75
C LEU A 48 -0.59 -7.99 -9.21
N HIS A 49 -0.12 -6.80 -8.80
CA HIS A 49 -1.02 -5.64 -8.67
C HIS A 49 -1.70 -5.36 -10.01
N LEU A 50 -2.89 -4.75 -10.00
CA LEU A 50 -3.58 -4.31 -11.22
C LEU A 50 -2.68 -3.48 -12.15
N HIS A 51 -1.93 -2.53 -11.59
CA HIS A 51 -1.03 -1.66 -12.34
C HIS A 51 0.28 -2.32 -12.79
N CYS A 52 0.60 -3.50 -12.26
CA CYS A 52 1.71 -4.34 -12.73
C CYS A 52 1.24 -5.34 -13.80
N ALA A 53 -0.02 -5.77 -13.70
CA ALA A 53 -0.66 -6.68 -14.64
C ALA A 53 -0.96 -5.99 -15.99
N ILE A 54 -1.41 -4.74 -15.95
CA ILE A 54 -1.73 -3.96 -17.15
C ILE A 54 -1.02 -2.60 -17.06
N PRO A 55 0.32 -2.55 -17.19
CA PRO A 55 1.05 -1.30 -17.13
C PRO A 55 0.82 -0.48 -18.40
N ALA A 56 0.64 0.84 -18.25
CA ALA A 56 0.72 1.73 -19.39
C ALA A 56 2.18 1.83 -19.85
N PRO A 57 2.49 1.88 -21.15
CA PRO A 57 3.88 2.01 -21.61
C PRO A 57 4.56 3.29 -21.11
N THR A 58 3.77 4.36 -20.90
CA THR A 58 4.25 5.65 -20.41
C THR A 58 3.18 6.31 -19.54
N ILE A 59 3.62 7.00 -18.48
CA ILE A 59 2.75 7.78 -17.59
C ILE A 59 3.33 9.16 -17.29
N PHE A 60 2.45 10.07 -16.90
CA PHE A 60 2.78 11.37 -16.32
C PHE A 60 2.26 11.43 -14.90
N HIS A 61 2.97 12.11 -14.01
CA HIS A 61 2.57 12.25 -12.61
C HIS A 61 2.57 13.73 -12.20
N SER A 62 1.53 14.16 -11.49
CA SER A 62 1.30 15.58 -11.12
C SER A 62 2.47 16.20 -10.32
N PHE A 63 3.16 15.40 -9.50
CA PHE A 63 4.34 15.86 -8.75
C PHE A 63 5.62 16.04 -9.59
N TYR A 64 5.61 15.60 -10.83
CA TYR A 64 6.73 15.62 -11.77
C TYR A 64 6.25 16.12 -13.14
N THR A 65 5.79 17.36 -13.20
CA THR A 65 5.16 17.95 -14.40
C THR A 65 6.06 18.01 -15.64
N LYS A 66 7.38 17.88 -15.46
CA LYS A 66 8.38 17.84 -16.54
C LYS A 66 8.88 16.44 -16.87
N CYS A 67 8.33 15.39 -16.25
CA CYS A 67 8.82 14.03 -16.40
C CYS A 67 7.81 13.18 -17.15
N SER A 68 8.30 12.48 -18.17
CA SER A 68 7.64 11.32 -18.75
C SER A 68 8.28 10.05 -18.18
N PHE A 69 7.48 9.16 -17.60
CA PHE A 69 7.98 7.90 -17.04
C PHE A 69 7.63 6.74 -17.97
N GLN A 70 8.65 6.05 -18.45
CA GLN A 70 8.51 4.86 -19.28
C GLN A 70 8.50 3.62 -18.41
N PHE A 71 7.67 2.64 -18.75
CA PHE A 71 7.62 1.36 -18.04
C PHE A 71 8.80 0.46 -18.45
N PHE A 72 9.43 -0.18 -17.47
CA PHE A 72 10.42 -1.23 -17.66
C PHE A 72 10.11 -2.43 -16.77
N SER A 73 10.38 -3.64 -17.29
CA SER A 73 10.27 -4.88 -16.52
C SER A 73 11.38 -5.06 -15.49
N ARG A 74 12.47 -4.28 -15.60
CA ARG A 74 13.60 -4.24 -14.67
C ARG A 74 14.14 -2.82 -14.55
N PRO A 75 14.72 -2.43 -13.41
CA PRO A 75 15.39 -1.15 -13.27
C PRO A 75 16.53 -0.98 -14.28
N PRO A 76 16.70 0.22 -14.88
CA PRO A 76 17.80 0.46 -15.80
C PRO A 76 19.14 0.65 -15.08
N GLY A 77 20.17 -0.02 -15.61
CA GLY A 77 21.54 0.02 -15.09
C GLY A 77 21.76 -0.91 -13.88
N GLU A 78 23.03 -1.00 -13.45
CA GLU A 78 23.47 -1.94 -12.40
C GLU A 78 23.44 -1.36 -10.98
N LYS A 79 23.20 -0.04 -10.85
CA LYS A 79 23.21 0.63 -9.54
C LYS A 79 21.87 0.42 -8.84
N PRO A 80 21.86 0.24 -7.50
CA PRO A 80 20.63 0.22 -6.72
C PRO A 80 19.78 1.47 -6.98
N ARG A 81 18.48 1.25 -7.18
CA ARG A 81 17.51 2.32 -7.45
C ARG A 81 16.41 2.30 -6.40
N PHE A 82 15.90 3.48 -6.08
CA PHE A 82 14.90 3.66 -5.03
C PHE A 82 13.70 4.42 -5.58
N CYS A 83 12.51 3.99 -5.18
CA CYS A 83 11.27 4.64 -5.59
C CYS A 83 11.18 6.03 -4.94
N ASN A 84 11.02 7.08 -5.74
CA ASN A 84 10.90 8.45 -5.24
C ASN A 84 9.61 8.72 -4.44
N ALA A 85 8.65 7.79 -4.45
CA ALA A 85 7.42 7.90 -3.68
C ALA A 85 7.51 7.25 -2.29
N CYS A 86 8.09 6.06 -2.19
CA CYS A 86 8.13 5.29 -0.94
C CYS A 86 9.54 5.02 -0.41
N GLU A 87 10.60 5.49 -1.09
CA GLU A 87 12.01 5.30 -0.73
C GLU A 87 12.47 3.84 -0.62
N ARG A 88 11.64 2.88 -1.03
CA ARG A 88 12.01 1.45 -1.05
C ARG A 88 12.73 1.08 -2.34
N ASP A 89 13.47 -0.04 -2.27
CA ASP A 89 14.22 -0.59 -3.40
C ASP A 89 13.32 -0.88 -4.60
N VAL A 90 13.85 -0.61 -5.78
CA VAL A 90 13.24 -0.97 -7.05
C VAL A 90 14.01 -2.15 -7.62
N THR A 91 13.47 -3.35 -7.45
CA THR A 91 14.11 -4.62 -7.87
C THR A 91 13.35 -5.35 -8.99
N GLY A 92 12.26 -4.76 -9.48
CA GLY A 92 11.43 -5.34 -10.53
C GLY A 92 10.82 -4.25 -11.42
N PHE A 93 9.53 -4.38 -11.72
CA PHE A 93 8.80 -3.45 -12.58
C PHE A 93 8.88 -2.01 -12.06
N VAL A 94 9.17 -1.08 -12.96
CA VAL A 94 9.42 0.33 -12.65
C VAL A 94 8.91 1.25 -13.74
N TYR A 95 8.45 2.42 -13.33
CA TYR A 95 8.31 3.59 -14.18
C TYR A 95 9.54 4.47 -13.98
N HIS A 96 10.34 4.63 -15.04
CA HIS A 96 11.59 5.37 -15.02
C HIS A 96 11.53 6.58 -15.94
N CYS A 97 11.92 7.75 -15.42
CA CYS A 97 12.12 8.96 -16.22
C CYS A 97 13.60 9.07 -16.60
N ARG A 98 13.90 8.92 -17.91
CA ARG A 98 15.27 8.96 -18.42
C ARG A 98 15.97 10.31 -18.20
N ASP A 99 15.22 11.40 -18.31
CA ASP A 99 15.79 12.76 -18.24
C ASP A 99 16.18 13.16 -16.81
N CYS A 100 15.38 12.75 -15.82
CA CYS A 100 15.58 13.13 -14.41
C CYS A 100 16.19 12.02 -13.56
N GLY A 101 16.18 10.77 -14.06
CA GLY A 101 16.59 9.60 -13.30
C GLY A 101 15.62 9.18 -12.18
N PHE A 102 14.40 9.73 -12.15
CA PHE A 102 13.40 9.37 -11.15
C PHE A 102 12.75 8.02 -11.44
N ASP A 103 12.46 7.28 -10.38
CA ASP A 103 11.86 5.95 -10.42
C ASP A 103 10.61 5.89 -9.55
N LEU A 104 9.58 5.21 -10.04
CA LEU A 104 8.37 4.93 -9.30
C LEU A 104 7.99 3.45 -9.49
N HIS A 105 7.66 2.74 -8.40
CA HIS A 105 6.94 1.48 -8.54
C HIS A 105 5.59 1.73 -9.23
N PRO A 106 5.09 0.82 -10.07
CA PRO A 106 3.76 0.94 -10.67
C PRO A 106 2.63 1.18 -9.67
N CYS A 107 2.68 0.52 -8.50
CA CYS A 107 1.70 0.76 -7.42
C CYS A 107 1.84 2.15 -6.79
N CYS A 108 3.06 2.67 -6.65
CA CYS A 108 3.30 4.01 -6.12
C CYS A 108 2.87 5.12 -7.09
N ALA A 109 3.07 4.91 -8.39
CA ALA A 109 2.74 5.90 -9.41
C ALA A 109 1.22 6.11 -9.59
N LYS A 110 0.41 5.20 -9.04
CA LYS A 110 -1.06 5.23 -9.11
C LYS A 110 -1.70 5.44 -7.74
N LEU A 111 -0.93 5.89 -6.75
CA LEU A 111 -1.46 6.25 -5.45
C LEU A 111 -2.53 7.36 -5.60
N PRO A 112 -3.67 7.23 -4.90
CA PRO A 112 -4.72 8.24 -4.96
C PRO A 112 -4.23 9.55 -4.33
N VAL A 113 -4.53 10.67 -5.00
CA VAL A 113 -4.17 12.02 -4.53
C VAL A 113 -4.94 12.39 -3.27
N VAL A 114 -6.18 11.92 -3.15
CA VAL A 114 -7.04 12.15 -2.00
C VAL A 114 -7.56 10.81 -1.49
N LEU A 115 -7.48 10.63 -0.20
CA LEU A 115 -8.13 9.57 0.55
C LEU A 115 -9.25 10.21 1.36
N ASP A 116 -10.48 9.75 1.19
CA ASP A 116 -11.65 10.23 1.90
C ASP A 116 -12.46 9.03 2.39
N ASP A 117 -12.57 8.87 3.71
CA ASP A 117 -13.41 7.84 4.35
C ASP A 117 -14.73 8.43 4.88
N GLY A 118 -15.04 9.70 4.59
CA GLY A 118 -16.19 10.44 5.08
C GLY A 118 -15.95 11.22 6.37
N GLU A 119 -15.01 10.80 7.20
CA GLU A 119 -14.64 11.49 8.46
C GLU A 119 -13.29 12.21 8.34
N ILE A 120 -12.35 11.60 7.63
CA ILE A 120 -10.96 12.02 7.51
C ILE A 120 -10.59 12.07 6.04
N ARG A 121 -10.16 13.27 5.63
CA ARG A 121 -9.53 13.51 4.34
C ARG A 121 -8.03 13.59 4.48
N LEU A 122 -7.31 12.84 3.66
CA LEU A 122 -5.86 12.89 3.56
C LEU A 122 -5.45 13.16 2.13
N TYR A 123 -4.54 14.11 2.00
CA TYR A 123 -4.02 14.53 0.72
C TYR A 123 -2.59 14.02 0.59
N LEU A 124 -2.28 13.49 -0.58
CA LEU A 124 -0.94 13.07 -0.93
C LEU A 124 -0.10 14.31 -1.25
N TYR A 125 1.09 14.38 -0.67
CA TYR A 125 2.08 15.42 -0.93
C TYR A 125 3.41 14.80 -1.29
N ARG A 126 4.13 15.40 -2.25
CA ARG A 126 5.47 14.96 -2.63
C ARG A 126 6.47 15.07 -1.47
N LYS A 127 6.42 16.17 -0.71
CA LYS A 127 7.31 16.43 0.42
C LYS A 127 6.63 17.38 1.40
N VAL A 128 6.79 17.12 2.69
CA VAL A 128 6.29 17.99 3.77
C VAL A 128 7.40 18.28 4.77
N SER A 129 7.33 19.41 5.46
CA SER A 129 8.30 19.80 6.48
C SER A 129 8.05 19.14 7.83
N SER A 130 6.81 18.72 8.10
CA SER A 130 6.40 18.08 9.36
C SER A 130 6.96 16.66 9.49
N SER A 131 7.24 16.22 10.72
CA SER A 131 7.67 14.85 11.02
C SER A 131 6.54 13.84 10.76
N CYS A 132 6.89 12.66 10.26
CA CYS A 132 5.97 11.55 10.17
C CYS A 132 5.61 11.04 11.57
N HIS A 133 4.34 10.78 11.83
CA HIS A 133 3.91 10.35 13.14
C HIS A 133 4.27 8.90 13.48
N LYS A 134 4.45 8.03 12.47
CA LYS A 134 4.85 6.62 12.69
C LYS A 134 6.34 6.50 13.05
N CYS A 135 7.22 7.15 12.29
CA CYS A 135 8.67 7.00 12.49
C CYS A 135 9.34 8.18 13.23
N GLY A 136 8.63 9.29 13.46
CA GLY A 136 9.16 10.50 14.10
C GLY A 136 10.13 11.31 13.24
N ARG A 137 10.58 10.78 12.10
CA ARG A 137 11.57 11.41 11.24
C ARG A 137 10.91 12.34 10.21
N ARG A 138 11.69 13.32 9.76
CA ARG A 138 11.42 14.10 8.54
C ARG A 138 12.03 13.33 7.37
N GLY A 139 11.32 13.17 6.27
CA GLY A 139 11.72 12.23 5.21
C GLY A 139 11.49 12.76 3.80
N ARG A 140 12.01 12.04 2.80
CA ARG A 140 11.98 12.40 1.38
C ARG A 140 10.91 11.60 0.60
N SER A 141 10.26 10.61 1.23
CA SER A 141 9.12 9.91 0.66
C SER A 141 7.90 10.82 0.57
N TRP A 142 6.96 10.46 -0.30
CA TRP A 142 5.65 11.08 -0.33
C TRP A 142 4.92 10.85 0.99
N THR A 143 3.95 11.71 1.27
CA THR A 143 3.30 11.78 2.57
C THR A 143 1.80 12.01 2.41
N TYR A 144 0.99 11.24 3.12
CA TYR A 144 -0.42 11.54 3.33
C TYR A 144 -0.60 12.45 4.54
N ARG A 145 -1.30 13.56 4.34
CA ARG A 145 -1.49 14.58 5.38
C ARG A 145 -2.94 15.08 5.43
N SER A 146 -3.46 15.26 6.63
CA SER A 146 -4.81 15.83 6.82
C SER A 146 -4.83 17.35 6.76
N PRO A 147 -5.96 17.97 6.36
CA PRO A 147 -6.15 19.43 6.43
C PRO A 147 -5.94 20.00 7.83
N CYS A 148 -6.42 19.27 8.85
CA CYS A 148 -6.27 19.65 10.25
C CYS A 148 -4.84 19.46 10.81
N LYS A 149 -3.90 18.98 9.97
CA LYS A 149 -2.48 18.73 10.28
C LYS A 149 -2.24 17.70 11.40
N LYS A 150 -3.29 17.05 11.92
CA LYS A 150 -3.22 16.00 12.94
C LYS A 150 -2.63 14.69 12.42
N TYR A 151 -2.72 14.45 11.11
CA TYR A 151 -2.22 13.24 10.48
C TYR A 151 -1.16 13.59 9.46
N ASN A 152 -0.03 12.89 9.55
CA ASN A 152 1.12 13.06 8.67
C ASN A 152 1.90 11.74 8.63
N LEU A 153 1.76 10.98 7.55
CA LEU A 153 2.31 9.63 7.42
C LEU A 153 3.03 9.48 6.08
N HIS A 154 4.31 9.13 6.14
CA HIS A 154 5.06 8.73 4.95
C HIS A 154 4.38 7.54 4.27
N VAL A 155 4.32 7.53 2.94
CA VAL A 155 3.86 6.37 2.16
C VAL A 155 4.63 5.11 2.56
N ALA A 156 5.95 5.22 2.75
CA ALA A 156 6.78 4.13 3.24
C ALA A 156 6.26 3.56 4.58
N CYS A 157 6.01 4.44 5.54
CA CYS A 157 5.50 4.06 6.86
C CYS A 157 4.10 3.45 6.81
N VAL A 158 3.22 3.94 5.93
CA VAL A 158 1.90 3.33 5.71
C VAL A 158 2.07 1.89 5.22
N LYS A 159 2.98 1.67 4.28
CA LYS A 159 3.30 0.32 3.79
C LYS A 159 3.90 -0.58 4.88
N ASP A 160 4.72 -0.04 5.78
CA ASP A 160 5.33 -0.80 6.90
C ASP A 160 4.28 -1.28 7.91
N MET A 161 3.29 -0.43 8.22
CA MET A 161 2.26 -0.73 9.22
C MET A 161 1.43 -1.99 8.88
N LEU A 162 1.32 -2.33 7.60
CA LEU A 162 0.70 -3.57 7.13
C LEU A 162 1.56 -4.82 7.35
N VAL A 163 2.85 -4.71 7.02
CA VAL A 163 3.80 -5.81 7.17
C VAL A 163 3.96 -6.20 8.64
N GLU A 164 4.08 -5.20 9.52
CA GLU A 164 4.18 -5.39 10.96
C GLU A 164 2.91 -6.05 11.55
N ASN A 165 1.73 -5.62 11.10
CA ASN A 165 0.47 -6.22 11.55
C ASN A 165 0.40 -7.70 11.12
N TRP A 166 0.82 -8.04 9.90
CA TRP A 166 0.76 -9.41 9.37
C TRP A 166 1.75 -10.38 10.02
N GLN A 167 3.00 -9.97 10.30
CA GLN A 167 4.00 -10.84 10.93
C GLN A 167 3.57 -11.30 12.34
N GLY A 168 2.71 -10.54 13.02
CA GLY A 168 2.07 -10.95 14.27
C GLY A 168 1.05 -12.10 14.13
N PHE A 169 0.47 -12.31 12.93
CA PHE A 169 -0.58 -13.32 12.69
C PHE A 169 -0.06 -14.69 12.29
N MET A 170 1.10 -14.79 11.64
CA MET A 170 1.63 -16.05 11.13
C MET A 170 2.49 -16.83 12.14
N GLY A 171 2.66 -16.32 13.37
CA GLY A 171 3.49 -16.93 14.43
C GLY A 171 2.81 -18.00 15.30
N GLY A 172 1.56 -18.39 15.03
CA GLY A 172 0.79 -19.33 15.85
C GLY A 172 0.30 -20.55 15.07
N LYS A 173 0.63 -21.76 15.54
CA LYS A 173 0.26 -23.05 14.93
C LYS A 173 -1.26 -23.25 14.80
N SER A 174 -1.61 -24.03 13.77
CA SER A 174 -2.90 -24.66 13.45
C SER A 174 -3.91 -23.82 12.67
N ALA A 175 -4.13 -24.26 11.42
CA ALA A 175 -5.29 -23.94 10.62
C ALA A 175 -6.58 -24.14 11.41
N ARG A 176 -7.26 -23.04 11.76
CA ARG A 176 -8.66 -23.01 12.18
C ARG A 176 -9.32 -21.87 11.43
N LYS A 177 -10.53 -22.15 10.90
CA LYS A 177 -11.44 -21.24 10.18
C LYS A 177 -11.15 -19.77 10.43
N PHE A 178 -10.75 -19.07 9.37
CA PHE A 178 -10.60 -17.62 9.33
C PHE A 178 -11.94 -16.96 9.68
N ASP A 179 -12.02 -16.34 10.86
CA ASP A 179 -13.00 -15.30 11.12
C ASP A 179 -12.56 -14.09 10.29
N THR A 180 -13.43 -13.65 9.38
CA THR A 180 -13.22 -12.68 8.28
C THR A 180 -13.07 -11.23 8.76
N ARG A 181 -12.35 -11.03 9.85
CA ARG A 181 -12.02 -9.70 10.34
C ARG A 181 -10.52 -9.55 10.30
N ILE A 182 -10.04 -8.67 9.44
CA ILE A 182 -8.78 -7.97 9.70
C ILE A 182 -8.84 -7.56 11.17
N PRO A 183 -7.93 -8.07 12.01
CA PRO A 183 -8.04 -7.90 13.44
C PRO A 183 -8.10 -6.43 13.72
N SER A 184 -9.24 -6.01 14.30
CA SER A 184 -9.40 -4.66 14.83
C SER A 184 -8.15 -4.36 15.64
N LEU A 185 -7.48 -3.25 15.32
CA LEU A 185 -6.28 -2.77 15.99
C LEU A 185 -6.43 -2.60 17.53
N LYS A 186 -7.58 -2.93 18.12
CA LYS A 186 -7.76 -3.16 19.56
C LYS A 186 -6.70 -4.08 20.16
N ASN A 187 -6.25 -5.13 19.46
CA ASN A 187 -5.28 -6.08 20.06
C ASN A 187 -3.83 -5.55 20.09
N THR A 188 -3.48 -4.59 19.23
CA THR A 188 -2.20 -3.86 19.31
C THR A 188 -2.15 -2.86 20.47
N VAL A 189 -3.31 -2.45 21.00
CA VAL A 189 -3.40 -1.57 22.18
C VAL A 189 -3.13 -2.33 23.48
N LEU A 190 -3.45 -3.63 23.54
CA LEU A 190 -3.32 -4.41 24.77
C LEU A 190 -1.95 -5.10 24.94
N ALA A 191 -1.21 -5.34 23.85
CA ALA A 191 0.09 -6.02 23.92
C ALA A 191 1.27 -5.11 24.34
N GLN A 192 1.08 -3.79 24.45
CA GLN A 192 2.12 -2.87 24.93
C GLN A 192 2.25 -2.84 26.47
N ASN A 193 1.45 -3.60 27.20
CA ASN A 193 1.50 -3.69 28.67
C ASN A 193 2.53 -4.72 29.17
N LYS A 194 3.80 -4.60 28.79
CA LYS A 194 4.95 -5.17 29.55
C LYS A 194 6.30 -4.68 29.02
N ARG A 195 6.62 -3.40 29.27
CA ARG A 195 7.97 -2.91 29.69
C ARG A 195 7.94 -1.39 29.82
N LYS A 196 7.99 -0.92 31.07
CA LYS A 196 8.05 0.50 31.47
C LYS A 196 9.36 1.15 31.01
N SER A 197 9.28 2.34 30.40
CA SER A 197 10.10 3.50 30.77
C SER A 197 9.61 4.79 30.07
N LYS A 198 9.43 5.81 30.90
CA LYS A 198 9.10 7.24 30.75
C LYS A 198 9.01 7.88 29.34
N ALA A 199 7.96 8.70 29.23
CA ALA A 199 7.61 9.68 28.19
C ALA A 199 6.89 9.15 26.93
N LYS A 200 5.57 8.94 27.03
CA LYS A 200 4.71 8.88 25.84
C LYS A 200 3.35 9.50 26.13
N LYS A 201 3.20 10.77 25.78
CA LYS A 201 1.93 11.51 25.82
C LYS A 201 1.22 11.27 24.49
N GLY A 202 0.04 10.67 24.54
CA GLY A 202 -1.05 10.77 23.56
C GLY A 202 -0.81 10.19 22.16
N TRP A 203 -1.24 8.95 21.93
CA TRP A 203 -1.49 8.43 20.58
C TRP A 203 -2.68 7.46 20.63
N GLU A 204 -3.87 8.02 20.75
CA GLU A 204 -5.11 7.32 20.41
C GLU A 204 -5.40 7.65 18.94
N MET A 205 -4.79 6.91 18.03
CA MET A 205 -5.24 6.96 16.64
C MET A 205 -6.59 6.29 16.54
N ALA A 206 -7.55 6.96 15.92
CA ALA A 206 -8.74 6.29 15.41
C ALA A 206 -8.29 5.18 14.44
N GLY A 207 -8.34 3.92 14.90
CA GLY A 207 -7.80 2.77 14.16
C GLY A 207 -8.39 2.59 12.76
N LEU A 208 -9.61 3.11 12.53
CA LEU A 208 -10.33 3.06 11.27
C LEU A 208 -9.66 3.91 10.17
N ALA A 209 -9.29 5.15 10.48
CA ALA A 209 -8.63 6.06 9.53
C ALA A 209 -7.29 5.51 9.06
N LEU A 210 -6.57 4.85 9.97
CA LEU A 210 -5.30 4.21 9.65
C LEU A 210 -5.48 3.00 8.74
N GLN A 211 -6.48 2.16 8.99
CA GLN A 211 -6.80 1.00 8.16
C GLN A 211 -7.22 1.40 6.74
N PHE A 212 -7.95 2.51 6.60
CA PHE A 212 -8.34 3.05 5.31
C PHE A 212 -7.12 3.50 4.49
N VAL A 213 -6.20 4.24 5.12
CA VAL A 213 -4.95 4.70 4.50
C VAL A 213 -4.08 3.55 4.05
N VAL A 214 -3.93 2.56 4.93
CA VAL A 214 -3.24 1.31 4.68
C VAL A 214 -3.78 0.64 3.42
N SER A 215 -5.10 0.50 3.34
CA SER A 215 -5.74 -0.23 2.25
C SER A 215 -5.58 0.53 0.93
N ALA A 216 -5.88 1.82 0.91
CA ALA A 216 -5.79 2.64 -0.30
C ALA A 216 -4.36 2.83 -0.85
N VAL A 217 -3.32 2.72 0.01
CA VAL A 217 -1.92 2.75 -0.43
C VAL A 217 -1.46 1.43 -1.04
N LEU A 218 -2.06 0.31 -0.64
CA LEU A 218 -1.69 -1.03 -1.11
C LEU A 218 -2.64 -1.63 -2.15
N GLY A 219 -3.83 -1.06 -2.35
CA GLY A 219 -4.81 -1.50 -3.34
C GLY A 219 -6.22 -0.99 -3.06
N ASP A 220 -7.20 -1.61 -3.71
CA ASP A 220 -8.60 -1.16 -3.69
C ASP A 220 -9.32 -1.61 -2.40
N PRO A 221 -9.77 -0.69 -1.51
CA PRO A 221 -10.49 -1.02 -0.29
C PRO A 221 -12.00 -1.21 -0.48
N THR A 222 -12.53 -1.33 -1.71
CA THR A 222 -13.98 -1.24 -1.99
C THR A 222 -14.88 -2.11 -1.09
N THR A 223 -14.39 -3.21 -0.49
CA THR A 223 -15.15 -4.05 0.47
C THR A 223 -15.14 -3.55 1.93
N LEU A 224 -14.17 -2.73 2.33
CA LEU A 224 -14.06 -2.20 3.70
C LEU A 224 -15.14 -1.17 4.03
N ILE A 225 -15.71 -0.50 3.03
CA ILE A 225 -16.79 0.48 3.23
C ILE A 225 -18.14 -0.25 3.46
N ALA A 226 -18.35 -1.42 2.85
CA ALA A 226 -19.59 -2.18 3.02
C ALA A 226 -19.71 -2.85 4.40
N GLY A 227 -18.60 -3.32 4.97
CA GLY A 227 -18.58 -4.01 6.27
C GLY A 227 -18.79 -3.09 7.48
N VAL A 228 -18.41 -1.81 7.37
CA VAL A 228 -18.59 -0.83 8.46
C VAL A 228 -20.05 -0.39 8.57
N ILE A 229 -20.75 -0.26 7.44
CA ILE A 229 -22.17 0.14 7.42
C ILE A 229 -23.08 -0.97 7.98
N GLY A 230 -22.76 -2.24 7.68
CA GLY A 230 -23.56 -3.38 8.18
C GLY A 230 -23.47 -3.59 9.70
N SER A 231 -22.40 -3.14 10.36
CA SER A 231 -22.20 -3.31 11.81
C SER A 231 -22.83 -2.22 12.66
N MET A 232 -23.29 -1.10 12.08
CA MET A 232 -23.91 0.00 12.84
C MET A 232 -25.44 -0.04 12.83
N ILE A 233 -26.06 -0.92 12.03
CA ILE A 233 -27.53 -1.01 11.92
C ILE A 233 -28.13 -2.18 12.72
N SER A 234 -27.33 -3.10 13.28
CA SER A 234 -27.87 -4.25 14.05
C SER A 234 -27.98 -4.03 15.57
N LYS A 235 -27.89 -2.78 16.06
CA LYS A 235 -28.09 -2.44 17.48
C LYS A 235 -28.90 -1.14 17.64
N ALA A 236 -30.07 -1.10 17.00
CA ALA A 236 -31.18 -0.25 17.42
C ALA A 236 -32.26 -1.14 18.02
#